data_AF-A0A4Q3JA98-F1
#
_entry.id   AF-A0A4Q3JA98-F1
#
_cell.length_a   1.000
_cell.length_b   1.000
_cell.length_c   1.000
_cell.angle_alpha   90.00
_cell.angle_beta   90.00
_cell.angle_gamma   90.00
#
_symmetry.space_group_name_H-M   'P 1'
#
loop_
_entity.id
_entity.type
_entity.pdbx_description
1 polymer ?
#
loop_
_entity_poly.entity_id
_entity_poly.type
_entity_poly.pdbx_seq_one_letter_code
_entity_poly.pdbx_strand_id
1 'polypeptide(L)' 'MQGILDWDDLRHVLAIHRHGTLARAGAALRMDPTTVGRRLAALEQRAEMRLFERRQPPPHRG' A
#
# COMPACT_ATOMS: atom_id res chain seq x y z
N MET A 1 14.81 2.46 17.46
CA MET A 1 15.68 3.01 16.39
C MET A 1 14.78 3.18 15.17
N GLN A 2 14.26 4.38 14.91
CA GLN A 2 13.26 4.61 13.86
C GLN A 2 13.94 5.16 12.62
N GLY A 3 14.24 4.29 11.66
CA GLY A 3 14.73 4.67 10.34
C GLY A 3 13.57 5.09 9.43
N ILE A 4 13.89 5.86 8.39
CA ILE A 4 12.94 6.35 7.36
C ILE A 4 12.12 5.22 6.70
N LEU A 5 12.63 3.98 6.73
CA LEU A 5 11.89 2.75 6.40
C LEU A 5 11.93 1.77 7.58
N ASP A 6 10.77 1.45 8.15
CA ASP A 6 10.62 0.29 9.01
C ASP A 6 10.49 -0.98 8.15
N TRP A 7 10.96 -2.11 8.66
CA TRP A 7 10.76 -3.42 8.03
C TRP A 7 9.27 -3.74 7.86
N ASP A 8 8.43 -3.27 8.78
CA ASP A 8 7.00 -3.44 8.66
C ASP A 8 6.46 -2.72 7.42
N ASP A 9 6.93 -1.51 7.11
CA ASP A 9 6.51 -0.76 5.92
C ASP A 9 6.90 -1.51 4.62
N LEU A 10 8.10 -2.10 4.58
CA LEU A 10 8.54 -2.94 3.47
C LEU A 10 7.66 -4.18 3.30
N ARG A 11 7.22 -4.82 4.39
CA ARG A 11 6.25 -5.93 4.32
C ARG A 11 4.94 -5.51 3.67
N HIS A 12 4.44 -4.32 3.99
CA HIS A 12 3.21 -3.79 3.40
C HIS A 12 3.38 -3.56 1.89
N VAL A 13 4.45 -2.90 1.47
CA VAL A 13 4.78 -2.67 0.05
C VAL A 13 4.88 -4.00 -0.70
N LEU A 14 5.62 -4.97 -0.16
CA LEU A 14 5.80 -6.26 -0.80
C LEU A 14 4.47 -7.02 -0.96
N ALA A 15 3.59 -6.96 0.05
CA ALA A 15 2.27 -7.56 -0.02
C ALA A 15 1.42 -6.90 -1.11
N ILE A 16 1.43 -5.56 -1.20
CA ILE A 16 0.69 -4.82 -2.23
C ILE A 16 1.20 -5.19 -3.62
N HIS A 17 2.53 -5.24 -3.82
CA HIS A 17 3.13 -5.64 -5.08
C HIS A 17 2.77 -7.08 -5.48
N ARG A 18 2.80 -8.03 -4.53
CA ARG A 18 2.46 -9.45 -4.79
C ARG A 18 0.98 -9.69 -5.06
N HIS A 19 0.10 -8.95 -4.39
CA HIS A 19 -1.34 -9.22 -4.43
C HIS A 19 -2.13 -8.26 -5.35
N GLY A 20 -1.51 -7.17 -5.78
CA GLY A 20 -2.02 -6.21 -6.77
C GLY A 20 -3.09 -5.24 -6.27
N THR A 21 -3.73 -5.51 -5.13
CA THR A 21 -4.74 -4.61 -4.54
C THR A 21 -4.57 -4.50 -3.03
N LEU A 22 -4.97 -3.35 -2.45
CA LEU A 22 -4.97 -3.13 -1.00
C LEU A 22 -5.85 -4.15 -0.26
N ALA A 23 -6.97 -4.55 -0.87
CA ALA A 23 -7.88 -5.55 -0.30
C ALA A 23 -7.22 -6.93 -0.20
N ARG A 24 -6.56 -7.40 -1.27
CA ARG A 24 -5.87 -8.69 -1.26
C ARG A 24 -4.62 -8.67 -0.38
N ALA A 25 -3.89 -7.55 -0.37
CA ALA A 25 -2.76 -7.35 0.53
C ALA A 25 -3.19 -7.36 2.01
N GLY A 26 -4.28 -6.67 2.36
CA GLY A 26 -4.87 -6.69 3.69
C GLY A 26 -5.29 -8.10 4.11
N ALA A 27 -5.96 -8.85 3.23
CA ALA A 27 -6.32 -10.24 3.48
C ALA A 27 -5.08 -11.12 3.75
N ALA A 28 -4.02 -10.97 2.96
CA ALA A 28 -2.77 -11.72 3.13
C ALA A 28 -2.02 -11.35 4.43
N LEU A 29 -2.07 -10.09 4.84
CA LEU A 29 -1.47 -9.58 6.06
C LEU A 29 -2.37 -9.74 7.31
N ARG A 30 -3.61 -10.22 7.15
CA ARG A 30 -4.66 -10.23 8.18
C ARG A 30 -4.88 -8.85 8.80
N MET A 31 -4.90 -7.82 7.95
CA MET A 31 -5.11 -6.43 8.33
C MET A 31 -6.24 -5.80 7.53
N ASP A 32 -6.85 -4.78 8.12
CA ASP A 32 -7.85 -3.99 7.42
C ASP A 32 -7.21 -3.27 6.21
N PRO A 33 -7.82 -3.33 5.01
CA PRO A 33 -7.30 -2.65 3.81
C PRO A 33 -7.06 -1.16 3.99
N THR A 34 -7.85 -0.47 4.83
CA THR A 34 -7.66 0.95 5.16
C THR A 34 -6.39 1.18 5.97
N THR A 35 -6.01 0.24 6.83
CA THR A 35 -4.76 0.31 7.61
C THR A 35 -3.56 0.15 6.68
N VAL A 36 -3.62 -0.81 5.75
CA VAL A 36 -2.59 -1.00 4.72
C VAL A 36 -2.44 0.26 3.86
N GLY A 37 -3.55 0.86 3.43
CA GLY A 37 -3.55 2.11 2.67
C GLY A 37 -2.98 3.31 3.44
N ARG A 38 -3.30 3.45 4.73
CA ARG A 38 -2.76 4.51 5.60
C ARG A 38 -1.24 4.37 5.80
N ARG A 39 -0.75 3.15 6.03
CA ARG A 39 0.69 2.89 6.18
C ARG A 39 1.45 3.13 4.88
N LEU A 40 0.90 2.68 3.75
CA LEU A 40 1.48 2.99 2.45
C LEU A 40 1.57 4.50 2.23
N ALA A 41 0.50 5.25 2.49
CA ALA A 41 0.51 6.71 2.34
C ALA A 41 1.56 7.38 3.24
N ALA A 42 1.68 6.94 4.50
CA ALA A 42 2.71 7.45 5.41
C ALA A 42 4.14 7.14 4.91
N LEU A 43 4.36 5.96 4.33
CA LEU A 43 5.62 5.60 3.71
C LEU A 43 5.92 6.49 2.48
N GLU A 44 4.95 6.66 1.59
CA GLU A 44 5.10 7.52 0.41
C GLU A 44 5.38 8.99 0.79
N GLN A 45 4.79 9.48 1.87
CA GLN A 45 5.05 10.82 2.39
C GLN A 45 6.48 10.97 2.94
N ARG A 46 6.95 10.00 3.74
CA ARG A 46 8.33 10.04 4.28
C ARG A 46 9.40 9.83 3.22
N ALA A 47 9.08 9.06 2.18
CA ALA A 47 9.97 8.81 1.05
C ALA A 47 9.89 9.90 -0.02
N GLU A 48 8.96 10.86 0.11
CA GLU A 48 8.66 11.92 -0.86
C GLU A 48 8.44 11.37 -2.29
N MET A 49 7.93 10.14 -2.40
CA MET A 49 7.79 9.40 -3.66
C MET A 49 6.53 8.53 -3.64
N ARG A 50 5.83 8.47 -4.78
CA ARG A 50 4.76 7.49 -4.98
C ARG A 50 5.34 6.13 -5.35
N LEU A 51 4.93 5.10 -4.62
CA LEU A 51 5.37 3.72 -4.84
C LEU A 51 4.39 2.93 -5.70
N PHE A 52 3.11 3.30 -5.68
CA PHE A 52 2.07 2.62 -6.46
C PHE A 52 1.17 3.62 -7.20
N GLU A 53 0.83 3.26 -8.44
CA GLU A 53 -0.19 3.97 -9.19
C GLU A 53 -1.58 3.51 -8.77
N ARG A 54 -2.42 4.46 -8.35
CA ARG A 54 -3.84 4.20 -8.08
C ARG A 54 -4.57 4.09 -9.40
N ARG A 55 -4.68 2.88 -9.95
CA ARG A 55 -5.48 2.63 -11.14
C ARG A 55 -6.96 2.76 -10.76
N GLN A 56 -7.54 3.93 -11.03
CA GLN A 56 -8.99 4.08 -10.99
C GLN A 56 -9.56 3.23 -12.13
N PRO A 57 -10.55 2.35 -11.89
CA PRO A 57 -11.21 1.65 -12.98
C PRO A 57 -11.76 2.70 -13.96
N PRO A 58 -11.66 2.48 -15.28
CA PRO A 58 -12.15 3.44 -16.26
C PRO A 58 -13.63 3.74 -15.97
N PRO A 59 -14.08 5.01 -16.12
CA PRO A 59 -15.50 5.32 -16.00
C PRO A 59 -16.25 4.43 -16.99
N HIS A 60 -17.29 3.76 -16.51
CA HIS A 60 -18.21 2.99 -17.33
C HIS A 60 -18.88 3.97 -18.30
N ARG A 61 -18.44 3.98 -19.56
CA ARG A 61 -19.13 4.68 -20.63
C ARG A 61 -20.23 3.75 -21.15
N GLY A 62 -21.42 3.90 -20.57
CA GLY A 62 -22.67 3.46 -21.19
C GLY A 62 -23.12 4.48 -22.24
#